data_AF-Q1II06-F1
#
_entry.id   AF-Q1II06-F1
#
_cell.length_a   1.000
_cell.length_b   1.000
_cell.length_c   1.000
_cell.angle_alpha   90.00
_cell.angle_beta   90.00
_cell.angle_gamma   90.00
#
_symmetry.space_group_name_H-M   'P 1'
#
loop_
_entity.id
_entity.type
_entity.pdbx_description
1 polymer ?
#
loop_
_entity_poly.entity_id
_entity_poly.type
_entity_poly.pdbx_seq_one_letter_code
_entity_poly.pdbx_strand_id
1 'polypeptide(L)'
;MPAHRDNVHSKIAAWQNLWWNGGHSVMANSANISQELFQEFLEHMAGVNELAPEKKRQLLTSCAEVKFRLRGGSRCPMCKTHVRHVMPIYAVHLDGTERSYPCLCTRCFEGEKGLSSKMVVRLGATSLVYDRGTRERFDVSVLTNVQRAAAEA
;
A
#
# COMPACT_ATOMS: atom_id res chain seq x y z
N MET A 1 8.05 8.06 27.42
CA MET A 1 8.76 8.73 26.31
C MET A 1 7.94 8.58 25.02
N PRO A 2 7.15 9.59 24.58
CA PRO A 2 6.47 9.56 23.29
C PRO A 2 7.04 10.64 22.36
N ALA A 3 7.97 10.28 21.47
CA ALA A 3 8.52 11.20 20.46
C ALA A 3 8.79 10.55 19.09
N HIS A 4 8.35 9.30 18.87
CA HIS A 4 8.72 8.54 17.66
C HIS A 4 7.57 8.26 16.68
N ARG A 5 6.36 8.80 16.93
CA ARG A 5 5.18 8.51 16.10
C ARG A 5 5.11 9.35 14.81
N ASP A 6 5.61 10.58 14.82
CA ASP A 6 5.40 11.54 13.72
C ASP A 6 6.39 11.38 12.55
N ASN A 7 7.54 10.74 12.79
CA ASN A 7 8.57 10.54 11.75
C ASN A 7 8.18 9.45 10.73
N VAL A 8 7.38 8.47 11.15
CA VAL A 8 7.00 7.34 10.30
C VAL A 8 6.16 7.79 9.11
N HIS A 9 5.22 8.74 9.29
CA HIS A 9 4.38 9.24 8.21
C HIS A 9 5.18 10.05 7.15
N SER A 10 6.16 10.84 7.59
CA SER A 10 7.01 11.64 6.70
C SER A 10 7.94 10.75 5.84
N LYS A 11 8.61 9.77 6.46
CA LYS A 11 9.43 8.78 5.73
C LYS A 11 8.60 7.95 4.75
N ILE A 12 7.38 7.59 5.15
CA ILE A 12 6.42 6.87 4.30
C ILE A 12 6.00 7.72 3.08
N ALA A 13 5.81 9.03 3.25
CA ALA A 13 5.46 9.94 2.16
C ALA A 13 6.61 10.13 1.15
N ALA A 14 7.86 10.24 1.61
CA ALA A 14 9.04 10.37 0.74
C ALA A 14 9.22 9.16 -0.22
N TRP A 15 8.96 7.95 0.26
CA TRP A 15 8.97 6.72 -0.58
C TRP A 15 7.88 6.71 -1.66
N GLN A 16 6.76 7.39 -1.41
CA GLN A 16 5.59 7.43 -2.28
C GLN A 16 5.89 8.15 -3.59
N ASN A 17 6.64 9.25 -3.53
CA ASN A 17 7.05 10.01 -4.70
C ASN A 17 8.05 9.23 -5.58
N LEU A 18 8.93 8.42 -4.98
CA LEU A 18 9.84 7.55 -5.73
C LEU A 18 9.11 6.44 -6.51
N TRP A 19 8.05 5.88 -5.95
CA TRP A 19 7.27 4.81 -6.59
C TRP A 19 6.26 5.31 -7.63
N TRP A 20 5.78 6.54 -7.47
CA TRP A 20 4.78 7.12 -8.38
C TRP A 20 5.41 7.99 -9.49
N ASN A 21 6.50 8.70 -9.18
CA ASN A 21 7.18 9.59 -10.13
C ASN A 21 8.47 8.99 -10.71
N GLY A 22 8.87 7.78 -10.29
CA GLY A 22 10.02 7.03 -10.81
C GLY A 22 9.82 6.47 -12.22
N GLY A 23 9.54 7.34 -13.19
CA GLY A 23 10.23 7.37 -14.48
C GLY A 23 10.39 6.09 -15.30
N HIS A 24 9.34 5.32 -15.54
CA HIS A 24 9.28 4.49 -16.75
C HIS A 24 8.01 4.83 -17.53
N SER A 25 8.21 5.58 -18.63
CA SER A 25 7.24 5.73 -19.71
C SER A 25 7.00 4.36 -20.34
N VAL A 26 6.09 3.57 -19.75
CA VAL A 26 5.56 2.37 -20.40
C VAL A 26 4.40 2.83 -21.26
N MET A 27 4.70 3.16 -22.51
CA MET A 27 3.68 3.25 -23.53
C MET A 27 3.04 1.88 -23.74
N ALA A 28 1.71 1.86 -23.64
CA ALA A 28 0.80 0.98 -24.36
C ALA A 28 1.06 -0.53 -24.29
N ASN A 29 0.55 -1.15 -23.23
CA ASN A 29 -0.26 -2.35 -23.44
C ASN A 29 -1.47 -2.22 -22.52
N SER A 30 -2.46 -1.46 -22.99
CA SER A 30 -3.77 -1.33 -22.36
C SER A 30 -4.45 -2.69 -22.38
N ALA A 31 -4.12 -3.56 -21.44
CA ALA A 31 -4.99 -4.66 -21.09
C ALA A 31 -6.35 -4.02 -20.78
N ASN A 32 -7.36 -4.32 -21.60
CA ASN A 32 -8.70 -3.77 -21.45
C ASN A 32 -9.17 -4.03 -20.01
N ILE A 33 -9.10 -3.00 -19.17
CA ILE A 33 -9.72 -3.05 -17.85
C ILE A 33 -11.22 -3.12 -18.15
N SER A 34 -11.89 -4.15 -17.62
CA SER A 34 -13.32 -4.25 -17.82
C SER A 34 -14.01 -3.04 -17.19
N GLN A 35 -15.03 -2.51 -17.87
CA GLN A 35 -15.74 -1.33 -17.40
C GLN A 35 -16.33 -1.57 -16.00
N GLU A 36 -16.75 -2.81 -15.71
CA GLU A 36 -17.29 -3.25 -14.43
C GLU A 36 -16.25 -3.13 -13.30
N LEU A 37 -15.00 -3.56 -13.54
CA LEU A 37 -13.90 -3.49 -12.55
C LEU A 37 -13.54 -2.04 -12.22
N PHE A 38 -13.53 -1.18 -13.23
CA PHE A 38 -13.24 0.24 -13.05
C PHE A 38 -14.40 0.94 -12.32
N GLN A 39 -15.64 0.62 -12.68
CA GLN A 39 -16.82 1.15 -12.01
C GLN A 39 -16.90 0.68 -10.55
N GLU A 40 -16.67 -0.60 -10.27
CA GLU A 40 -16.62 -1.13 -8.91
C GLU A 40 -15.55 -0.40 -8.07
N PHE A 41 -14.37 -0.14 -8.64
CA PHE A 41 -13.33 0.65 -7.99
C PHE A 41 -13.80 2.08 -7.67
N LEU A 42 -14.44 2.77 -8.62
CA LEU A 42 -14.97 4.13 -8.43
C LEU A 42 -16.07 4.18 -7.37
N GLU A 43 -16.98 3.21 -7.36
CA GLU A 43 -18.06 3.10 -6.38
C GLU A 43 -17.51 2.89 -4.96
N HIS A 44 -16.49 2.04 -4.81
CA HIS A 44 -15.81 1.87 -3.52
C HIS A 44 -15.06 3.13 -3.08
N MET A 45 -14.54 3.93 -4.02
CA MET A 45 -13.86 5.19 -3.74
C MET A 45 -14.80 6.32 -3.29
N ALA A 46 -16.09 6.28 -3.65
CA ALA A 46 -17.05 7.35 -3.35
C ALA A 46 -17.45 7.48 -1.87
N GLY A 47 -17.11 6.50 -1.01
CA GLY A 47 -17.53 6.47 0.40
C GLY A 47 -16.49 5.91 1.39
N VAL A 48 -15.21 5.93 1.05
CA VAL A 48 -14.13 5.14 1.69
C VAL A 48 -14.05 5.31 3.22
N ASN A 49 -14.31 6.51 3.74
CA ASN A 49 -14.09 6.81 5.15
C ASN A 49 -15.03 6.01 6.08
N GLU A 50 -16.27 5.77 5.63
CA GLU A 50 -17.34 5.12 6.41
C GLU A 50 -17.46 3.60 6.13
N LEU A 51 -16.65 3.08 5.21
CA LEU A 51 -16.71 1.66 4.86
C LEU A 51 -16.32 0.76 6.05
N ALA A 52 -17.09 -0.31 6.23
CA ALA A 52 -16.71 -1.42 7.11
C ALA A 52 -15.33 -1.99 6.71
N PRO A 53 -14.55 -2.54 7.65
CA PRO A 53 -13.20 -3.07 7.37
C PRO A 53 -13.16 -4.06 6.21
N GLU A 54 -14.20 -4.88 6.06
CA GLU A 54 -14.30 -5.84 4.96
C GLU A 54 -14.42 -5.16 3.59
N LYS A 55 -15.21 -4.08 3.50
CA LYS A 55 -15.33 -3.27 2.28
C LYS A 55 -14.04 -2.53 1.97
N LYS A 56 -13.28 -2.11 2.99
CA LYS A 56 -11.94 -1.52 2.81
C LYS A 56 -10.93 -2.55 2.27
N ARG A 57 -11.02 -3.83 2.69
CA ARG A 57 -10.23 -4.94 2.11
C ARG A 57 -10.59 -5.20 0.65
N GLN A 58 -11.89 -5.23 0.33
CA GLN A 58 -12.36 -5.39 -1.04
C GLN A 58 -11.82 -4.27 -1.93
N LEU A 59 -11.93 -3.00 -1.52
CA LEU A 59 -11.38 -1.86 -2.25
C LEU A 59 -9.87 -1.98 -2.51
N LEU A 60 -9.08 -2.35 -1.48
CA LEU A 60 -7.63 -2.55 -1.64
C LEU A 60 -7.32 -3.65 -2.67
N THR A 61 -8.09 -4.72 -2.65
CA THR A 61 -7.93 -5.87 -3.56
C THR A 61 -8.29 -5.46 -4.99
N SER A 62 -9.43 -4.80 -5.20
CA SER A 62 -9.87 -4.32 -6.52
C SER A 62 -8.87 -3.32 -7.11
N CYS A 63 -8.35 -2.40 -6.30
CA CYS A 63 -7.34 -1.45 -6.74
C CYS A 63 -5.99 -2.15 -7.08
N ALA A 64 -5.58 -3.14 -6.29
CA ALA A 64 -4.39 -3.92 -6.59
C ALA A 64 -4.54 -4.73 -7.90
N GLU A 65 -5.74 -5.25 -8.17
CA GLU A 65 -6.06 -5.94 -9.43
C GLU A 65 -6.02 -4.99 -10.63
N VAL A 66 -6.60 -3.79 -10.53
CA VAL A 66 -6.50 -2.76 -11.58
C VAL A 66 -5.03 -2.41 -11.85
N LYS A 67 -4.22 -2.22 -10.80
CA LYS A 67 -2.77 -1.98 -10.96
C LYS A 67 -2.06 -3.14 -11.66
N PHE A 68 -2.39 -4.38 -11.32
CA PHE A 68 -1.84 -5.56 -11.97
C PHE A 68 -2.20 -5.60 -13.45
N ARG A 69 -3.46 -5.32 -13.82
CA ARG A 69 -3.89 -5.27 -15.22
C ARG A 69 -3.13 -4.20 -16.01
N LEU A 70 -2.87 -3.05 -15.41
CA LEU A 70 -2.16 -1.95 -16.06
C LEU A 70 -0.65 -2.13 -16.17
N ARG A 71 0.00 -2.75 -15.18
CA ARG A 71 1.46 -2.76 -15.04
C ARG A 71 2.08 -4.15 -14.92
N GLY A 72 1.27 -5.19 -14.90
CA GLY A 72 1.69 -6.55 -14.61
C GLY A 72 2.02 -6.79 -13.14
N GLY A 73 2.56 -7.97 -12.88
CA GLY A 73 3.04 -8.39 -11.56
C GLY A 73 4.51 -8.04 -11.35
N SER A 74 5.10 -8.54 -10.27
CA SER A 74 6.53 -8.47 -10.00
C SER A 74 7.03 -9.77 -9.36
N ARG A 75 8.26 -9.78 -8.83
CA ARG A 75 8.81 -10.91 -8.07
C ARG A 75 9.05 -10.50 -6.62
N CYS A 76 8.72 -11.40 -5.71
CA CYS A 76 9.01 -11.23 -4.29
C CYS A 76 10.54 -11.04 -4.10
N PRO A 77 11.00 -9.97 -3.43
CA PRO A 77 12.42 -9.71 -3.23
C PRO A 77 13.08 -10.80 -2.37
N MET A 78 12.32 -11.43 -1.45
CA MET A 78 12.80 -12.46 -0.54
C MET A 78 12.95 -13.84 -1.23
N CYS A 79 11.89 -14.35 -1.86
CA CYS A 79 11.88 -15.72 -2.39
C CYS A 79 11.82 -15.81 -3.92
N LYS A 80 11.81 -14.68 -4.62
CA LYS A 80 11.72 -14.56 -6.10
C LYS A 80 10.45 -15.12 -6.76
N THR A 81 9.50 -15.65 -5.99
CA THR A 81 8.18 -16.08 -6.49
C THR A 81 7.44 -14.92 -7.15
N HIS A 82 6.68 -15.21 -8.21
CA HIS A 82 5.86 -14.21 -8.89
C HIS A 82 4.73 -13.70 -7.98
N VAL A 83 4.53 -12.39 -7.98
CA VAL A 83 3.52 -11.68 -7.19
C VAL A 83 2.63 -10.91 -8.15
N ARG A 84 1.34 -11.24 -8.15
CA ARG A 84 0.33 -10.56 -8.98
C ARG A 84 0.11 -9.13 -8.49
N HIS A 85 -0.18 -8.97 -7.20
CA HIS A 85 -0.55 -7.69 -6.62
C HIS A 85 0.64 -6.99 -5.99
N VAL A 86 1.20 -6.02 -6.72
CA VAL A 86 2.37 -5.26 -6.28
C VAL A 86 1.94 -4.12 -5.35
N MET A 87 2.01 -4.39 -4.05
CA MET A 87 1.74 -3.43 -2.97
C MET A 87 3.01 -3.20 -2.15
N PRO A 88 3.51 -1.94 -2.07
CA PRO A 88 4.62 -1.58 -1.19
C PRO A 88 4.30 -1.88 0.26
N ILE A 89 5.29 -2.46 0.95
CA ILE A 89 5.19 -2.85 2.35
C ILE A 89 6.32 -2.19 3.10
N TYR A 90 5.98 -1.55 4.22
CA TYR A 90 6.93 -1.06 5.20
C TYR A 90 6.76 -1.87 6.48
N ALA A 91 7.87 -2.36 7.05
CA ALA A 91 7.87 -3.19 8.23
C ALA A 91 8.82 -2.60 9.28
N VAL A 92 8.38 -2.58 10.53
CA VAL A 92 9.22 -2.30 11.70
C VAL A 92 9.31 -3.60 12.49
N HIS A 93 10.52 -4.15 12.59
CA HIS A 93 10.79 -5.39 13.30
C HIS A 93 10.70 -5.21 14.81
N LEU A 94 10.71 -6.32 15.55
CA LEU A 94 10.70 -6.30 17.02
C LEU A 94 11.99 -5.72 17.62
N ASP A 95 13.10 -5.85 16.91
CA ASP A 95 14.39 -5.28 17.27
C ASP A 95 14.48 -3.77 16.92
N GLY A 96 13.40 -3.20 16.37
CA GLY A 96 13.34 -1.81 15.93
C GLY A 96 13.91 -1.57 14.53
N THR A 97 14.42 -2.59 13.83
CA THR A 97 14.92 -2.41 12.47
C THR A 97 13.77 -2.13 11.49
N GLU A 98 14.00 -1.21 10.56
CA GLU A 98 13.02 -0.79 9.56
C GLU A 98 13.36 -1.43 8.21
N ARG A 99 12.36 -2.00 7.52
CA ARG A 99 12.52 -2.59 6.20
C ARG A 99 11.43 -2.13 5.25
N SER A 100 11.77 -2.00 3.97
CA SER A 100 10.83 -1.69 2.91
C SER A 100 10.93 -2.73 1.81
N TYR A 101 9.76 -3.18 1.35
CA TYR A 101 9.64 -4.15 0.27
C TYR A 101 8.77 -3.59 -0.85
N PRO A 102 9.20 -3.73 -2.12
CA PRO A 102 8.39 -3.36 -3.28
C PRO A 102 7.06 -4.15 -3.34
N CYS A 103 7.11 -5.41 -2.94
CA CYS A 103 5.99 -6.33 -2.80
C CYS A 103 6.47 -7.59 -2.05
N LEU A 104 5.58 -8.37 -1.46
CA LEU A 104 5.88 -9.69 -0.92
C LEU A 104 4.84 -10.69 -1.43
N CYS A 105 5.22 -11.95 -1.64
CA CYS A 105 4.23 -13.02 -1.82
C CYS A 105 3.53 -13.31 -0.49
N THR A 106 2.36 -13.95 -0.52
CA THR A 106 1.55 -14.23 0.69
C THR A 106 2.36 -14.90 1.80
N ARG A 107 3.16 -15.92 1.47
CA ARG A 107 4.00 -16.63 2.45
C ARG A 107 5.03 -15.71 3.12
N CYS A 108 5.73 -14.92 2.32
CA CYS A 108 6.73 -13.97 2.81
C CYS A 108 6.11 -12.82 3.60
N PHE A 109 4.92 -12.38 3.20
CA PHE A 109 4.16 -11.36 3.90
C PHE A 109 3.76 -11.82 5.31
N GLU A 110 3.18 -13.02 5.44
CA GLU A 110 2.80 -13.57 6.75
C GLU A 110 4.04 -13.83 7.64
N GLY A 111 5.15 -14.30 7.04
CA GLY A 111 6.42 -14.44 7.75
C GLY A 111 6.91 -13.09 8.31
N GLU A 112 6.90 -12.05 7.48
CA GLU A 112 7.29 -10.70 7.89
C GLU A 112 6.37 -10.15 8.99
N LYS A 113 5.06 -10.44 8.91
CA LYS A 113 4.06 -10.06 9.91
C LYS A 113 4.35 -10.67 11.28
N GLY A 114 4.84 -11.91 11.32
CA GLY A 114 5.26 -12.55 12.57
C GLY A 114 6.53 -11.95 13.21
N LEU A 115 7.41 -11.38 12.39
CA LEU A 115 8.68 -10.77 12.81
C LEU A 115 8.58 -9.27 13.12
N SER A 116 7.47 -8.65 12.74
CA SER A 116 7.27 -7.21 12.84
C SER A 116 6.47 -6.80 14.06
N SER A 117 6.85 -5.67 14.67
CA SER A 117 6.01 -4.94 15.62
C SER A 117 4.90 -4.17 14.90
N LYS A 118 5.19 -3.67 13.68
CA LYS A 118 4.26 -2.95 12.82
C LYS A 118 4.52 -3.25 11.35
N MET A 119 3.47 -3.45 10.56
CA MET A 119 3.54 -3.44 9.10
C MET A 119 2.53 -2.47 8.51
N VAL A 120 2.93 -1.76 7.46
CA VAL A 120 2.09 -0.84 6.71
C VAL A 120 2.12 -1.26 5.25
N VAL A 121 0.96 -1.67 4.74
CA VAL A 121 0.75 -1.94 3.32
C VAL A 121 0.12 -0.70 2.70
N ARG A 122 0.68 -0.19 1.61
CA ARG A 122 0.19 1.06 1.00
C ARG A 122 -0.33 0.87 -0.41
N LEU A 123 -1.38 1.61 -0.70
CA LEU A 123 -1.98 1.69 -2.02
C LEU A 123 -2.45 3.12 -2.28
N GLY A 124 -1.60 3.91 -2.94
CA GLY A 124 -1.85 5.34 -3.10
C GLY A 124 -1.91 6.03 -1.74
N ALA A 125 -2.98 6.79 -1.49
CA ALA A 125 -3.24 7.47 -0.22
C ALA A 125 -3.73 6.53 0.90
N THR A 126 -4.18 5.33 0.56
CA THR A 126 -4.72 4.38 1.53
C THR A 126 -3.61 3.52 2.12
N SER A 127 -3.71 3.23 3.41
CA SER A 127 -2.81 2.30 4.09
C SER A 127 -3.57 1.29 4.95
N LEU A 128 -3.06 0.07 4.98
CA LEU A 128 -3.49 -0.96 5.92
C LEU A 128 -2.36 -1.18 6.92
N VAL A 129 -2.69 -0.99 8.19
CA VAL A 129 -1.74 -1.07 9.29
C VAL A 129 -2.01 -2.33 10.11
N TYR A 130 -0.97 -3.14 10.24
CA TYR A 130 -0.94 -4.31 11.11
C TYR A 130 -0.04 -4.00 12.29
N ASP A 131 -0.60 -3.87 13.47
CA ASP A 131 0.14 -3.70 14.72
C ASP A 131 0.13 -5.02 15.51
N ARG A 132 1.29 -5.41 16.04
CA ARG A 132 1.40 -6.64 16.85
C ARG A 132 0.64 -6.46 18.16
N GLY A 133 -0.38 -7.29 18.38
CA GLY A 133 -1.20 -7.28 19.60
C GLY A 133 -2.53 -6.51 19.50
N THR A 134 -2.80 -5.85 18.38
CA THR A 134 -4.11 -5.27 18.09
C THR A 134 -4.73 -5.94 16.86
N ARG A 135 -6.07 -5.92 16.75
CA ARG A 135 -6.75 -6.32 15.51
C ARG A 135 -6.32 -5.38 14.38
N GLU A 136 -6.33 -5.89 13.14
CA GLU A 136 -5.98 -5.15 11.92
C GLU A 136 -6.68 -3.78 11.88
N ARG A 137 -5.93 -2.72 11.57
CA ARG A 137 -6.46 -1.35 11.51
C ARG A 137 -6.31 -0.78 10.11
N PHE A 138 -7.42 -0.31 9.54
CA PHE A 138 -7.43 0.38 8.26
C PHE A 138 -7.30 1.88 8.50
N ASP A 139 -6.17 2.45 8.08
CA ASP A 139 -5.94 3.89 8.18
C ASP A 139 -5.92 4.49 6.77
N VAL A 140 -6.98 5.24 6.45
CA VAL A 140 -7.03 6.01 5.21
C VAL A 140 -6.33 7.33 5.50
N SER A 141 -5.10 7.46 5.01
CA SER A 141 -4.40 8.75 5.04
C SER A 141 -4.95 9.56 3.88
N VAL A 142 -6.11 10.20 4.06
CA VAL A 142 -6.53 11.25 3.12
C VAL A 142 -5.50 12.36 3.31
N LEU A 143 -4.47 12.37 2.45
CA LEU A 143 -3.71 13.58 2.21
C LEU A 143 -4.74 14.54 1.62
N THR A 144 -5.43 15.30 2.48
CA THR A 144 -6.15 16.48 2.02
C THR A 144 -5.11 17.31 1.27
N ASN A 145 -5.47 17.82 0.09
CA ASN A 145 -4.54 18.57 -0.77
C ASN A 145 -3.79 19.69 -0.02
N VAL A 146 -4.29 20.10 1.15
CA VAL A 146 -3.66 21.00 2.13
C VAL A 146 -2.30 20.50 2.64
N GLN A 147 -2.11 19.19 2.89
CA GLN A 147 -0.83 18.64 3.37
C GLN A 147 0.19 18.39 2.26
N ARG A 148 -0.25 18.30 1.00
CA ARG A 148 0.66 18.16 -0.16
C ARG A 148 1.40 19.46 -0.45
N ALA A 149 0.73 20.60 -0.31
CA ALA A 149 1.34 21.92 -0.44
C ALA A 149 2.38 22.22 0.66
N ALA A 150 2.23 21.63 1.85
CA ALA A 150 3.16 21.82 2.97
C ALA A 150 4.40 20.91 2.94
N ALA A 151 4.39 19.85 2.13
CA ALA A 151 5.54 18.94 1.95
C ALA A 151 6.41 19.31 0.74
N GLU A 152 5.95 20.24 -0.10
CA GLU A 152 6.64 20.75 -1.30
C GLU A 152 7.14 22.20 -1.10
N ALA A 153 6.97 22.78 0.09
CA ALA A 153 7.47 24.10 0.51
C ALA A 153 8.58 23.96 1.57
#